data_AF-A0A498LME3-F1
#
_entry.id   AF-A0A498LME3-F1
#
_cell.length_a   1.000
_cell.length_b   1.000
_cell.length_c   1.000
_cell.angle_alpha   90.00
_cell.angle_beta   90.00
_cell.angle_gamma   90.00
#
_symmetry.space_group_name_H-M   'P 1'
#
loop_
_entity.id
_entity.type
_entity.pdbx_description
1 polymer ?
#
loop_
_entity_poly.entity_id
_entity_poly.type
_entity_poly.pdbx_seq_one_letter_code
_entity_poly.pdbx_strand_id
1 'polypeptide(L)'
;MRKSIGFKLRDMWYNLGQQKMKFIPAMVGPILEATLVPEPELRKATIPIFFDMMQCEHNFSASRTFQKMQYAHLRYGDMRKSIGFKLRDMWYNLGQQKMKFIPAMVGPILEATLVPEPELRKATIPIFFDMMQCEHNFSASRTFQKFENELITKLDQEVEGGRGDEQYKILLEKTLLEHCRRHRYLSQPGEVLTLLLSSLLENLLAYRTITHDESPELRMSCTVNVLNFYKEKKREDIYIRYLYKLRDLHLDCENYTEAAYTLLLHAELLEMWEKAIEMAKQLVKLHENQMFDFIELSQLLKQQAQYYENIMHAMRPQPEYFAVGYYGQGFPTFLRNKMFIYRGKEYEWLEDFSLKLLSQFPNAVRMTSTSPPGDNIYIQCFTVKPVLNLPSQFKDKELPEQILNYYRTNEVEKFQYSRPFRKGAKDPDNEFATMWIERTTYITAYRFPGILKWFEVKSMSVEEISPLDNAIETMELANEKLSNLVQQQGCDRSLPVHPLSMMLNGIVDPAVMGGFSNYEKI
;
A
#
# COMPACT_ATOMS: atom_id res chain seq x y z
N MET A 1 -38.65 7.49 -2.79
CA MET A 1 -38.90 8.87 -3.28
C MET A 1 -37.73 9.81 -2.97
N ARG A 2 -37.33 10.00 -1.70
CA ARG A 2 -36.21 10.90 -1.30
C ARG A 2 -34.84 10.56 -1.94
N LYS A 3 -34.52 9.27 -2.11
CA LYS A 3 -33.33 8.79 -2.86
C LYS A 3 -33.24 9.34 -4.28
N SER A 4 -34.33 9.22 -5.05
CA SER A 4 -34.37 9.65 -6.45
C SER A 4 -34.21 11.16 -6.58
N ILE A 5 -34.74 11.92 -5.62
CA ILE A 5 -34.60 13.39 -5.58
C ILE A 5 -33.14 13.77 -5.36
N GLY A 6 -32.42 13.11 -4.44
CA GLY A 6 -31.02 13.43 -4.18
C GLY A 6 -30.09 13.17 -5.38
N PHE A 7 -30.28 12.06 -6.11
CA PHE A 7 -29.51 11.82 -7.35
C PHE A 7 -29.88 12.80 -8.46
N LYS A 8 -31.15 13.21 -8.57
CA LYS A 8 -31.56 14.28 -9.48
C LYS A 8 -30.93 15.62 -9.12
N LEU A 9 -30.83 15.96 -7.83
CA LEU A 9 -30.15 17.18 -7.37
C LEU A 9 -28.66 17.16 -7.72
N ARG A 10 -28.00 15.99 -7.60
CA ARG A 10 -26.62 15.78 -8.07
C ARG A 10 -26.50 16.03 -9.57
N ASP A 11 -27.35 15.39 -10.37
CA ASP A 11 -27.29 15.50 -11.83
C ASP A 11 -27.58 16.94 -12.27
N MET A 12 -28.54 17.61 -11.63
CA MET A 12 -28.80 19.03 -11.83
C MET A 12 -27.56 19.86 -11.53
N TRP A 13 -26.89 19.63 -10.40
CA TRP A 13 -25.69 20.38 -10.01
C TRP A 13 -24.57 20.27 -11.05
N TYR A 14 -24.26 19.06 -11.53
CA TYR A 14 -23.21 18.88 -12.54
C TYR A 14 -23.60 19.42 -13.92
N ASN A 15 -24.90 19.48 -14.23
CA ASN A 15 -25.42 20.05 -15.48
C ASN A 15 -25.46 21.59 -15.49
N LEU A 16 -25.31 22.27 -14.34
CA LEU A 16 -25.34 23.74 -14.27
C LEU A 16 -24.14 24.42 -14.94
N GLY A 17 -23.03 23.70 -15.19
CA GLY A 17 -21.85 24.24 -15.85
C GLY A 17 -21.35 25.55 -15.21
N GLN A 18 -21.20 26.62 -16.00
CA GLN A 18 -20.76 27.94 -15.50
C GLN A 18 -21.81 28.70 -14.69
N GLN A 19 -23.07 28.24 -14.62
CA GLN A 19 -24.14 28.91 -13.89
C GLN A 19 -24.23 28.53 -12.41
N LYS A 20 -23.42 27.56 -11.96
CA LYS A 20 -23.41 27.04 -10.58
C LYS A 20 -23.54 28.13 -9.52
N MET A 21 -22.72 29.18 -9.60
CA MET A 21 -22.72 30.34 -8.69
C MET A 21 -24.11 30.96 -8.43
N LYS A 22 -24.98 31.04 -9.45
CA LYS A 22 -26.31 31.65 -9.30
C LYS A 22 -27.28 30.77 -8.50
N PHE A 23 -27.07 29.46 -8.53
CA PHE A 23 -27.98 28.48 -7.95
C PHE A 23 -27.51 27.94 -6.60
N ILE A 24 -26.26 28.22 -6.19
CA ILE A 24 -25.72 27.85 -4.88
C ILE A 24 -26.69 28.20 -3.73
N PRO A 25 -27.17 29.45 -3.55
CA PRO A 25 -28.03 29.78 -2.41
C PRO A 25 -29.32 28.94 -2.35
N ALA A 26 -29.89 28.61 -3.51
CA ALA A 26 -31.12 27.83 -3.64
C ALA A 26 -30.88 26.32 -3.50
N MET A 27 -29.70 25.82 -3.85
CA MET A 27 -29.39 24.38 -3.89
C MET A 27 -28.78 23.83 -2.60
N VAL A 28 -28.16 24.68 -1.78
CA VAL A 28 -27.49 24.23 -0.54
C VAL A 28 -28.47 23.58 0.44
N GLY A 29 -29.69 24.13 0.59
CA GLY A 29 -30.72 23.54 1.48
C GLY A 29 -31.21 22.17 1.00
N PRO A 30 -31.70 22.04 -0.24
CA PRO A 30 -32.14 20.75 -0.80
C PRO A 30 -31.06 19.66 -0.82
N ILE A 31 -29.80 20.01 -1.11
CA ILE A 31 -28.69 19.05 -1.09
C ILE A 31 -28.35 18.64 0.33
N LEU A 32 -28.48 19.55 1.31
CA LEU A 32 -28.32 19.23 2.72
C LEU A 32 -29.37 18.22 3.18
N GLU A 33 -30.64 18.47 2.86
CA GLU A 33 -31.72 17.54 3.17
C GLU A 33 -31.51 16.16 2.53
N ALA A 34 -31.04 16.13 1.27
CA ALA A 34 -30.68 14.89 0.59
C ALA A 34 -29.50 14.17 1.26
N THR A 35 -28.51 14.91 1.78
CA THR A 35 -27.32 14.34 2.45
C THR A 35 -27.66 13.78 3.84
N LEU A 36 -28.66 14.34 4.51
CA LEU A 36 -29.16 13.84 5.80
C LEU A 36 -29.99 12.55 5.68
N VAL A 37 -30.37 12.13 4.46
CA VAL A 37 -31.03 10.85 4.23
C VAL A 37 -30.07 9.71 4.59
N PRO A 38 -30.49 8.69 5.36
CA PRO A 38 -29.61 7.64 5.85
C PRO A 38 -29.24 6.61 4.76
N GLU A 39 -28.84 7.05 3.56
CA GLU A 39 -28.46 6.20 2.43
C GLU A 39 -27.00 6.42 1.96
N PRO A 40 -26.10 5.42 2.06
CA PRO A 40 -24.67 5.59 1.78
C PRO A 40 -24.33 6.06 0.35
N GLU A 41 -24.97 5.48 -0.66
CA GLU A 41 -24.70 5.80 -2.07
C GLU A 41 -25.15 7.22 -2.45
N LEU A 42 -26.25 7.69 -1.84
CA LEU A 42 -26.69 9.06 -2.03
C LEU A 42 -25.73 10.04 -1.36
N ARG A 43 -25.24 9.71 -0.17
CA ARG A 43 -24.30 10.54 0.58
C ARG A 43 -22.94 10.67 -0.12
N LYS A 44 -22.41 9.58 -0.69
CA LYS A 44 -21.21 9.62 -1.56
C LYS A 44 -21.40 10.54 -2.76
N ALA A 45 -22.63 10.66 -3.26
CA ALA A 45 -22.97 11.52 -4.39
C ALA A 45 -23.19 12.99 -4.01
N THR A 46 -23.72 13.28 -2.81
CA THR A 46 -24.12 14.64 -2.43
C THR A 46 -23.07 15.38 -1.61
N ILE A 47 -22.27 14.68 -0.80
CA ILE A 47 -21.18 15.29 -0.02
C ILE A 47 -20.19 16.04 -0.93
N PRO A 48 -19.69 15.46 -2.05
CA PRO A 48 -18.82 16.14 -3.02
C PRO A 48 -19.36 17.47 -3.58
N ILE A 49 -20.69 17.64 -3.59
CA ILE A 49 -21.31 18.84 -4.15
C ILE A 49 -21.04 20.06 -3.26
N PHE A 50 -21.01 19.91 -1.94
CA PHE A 50 -20.68 21.03 -1.04
C PHE A 50 -19.26 21.54 -1.26
N PHE A 51 -18.32 20.66 -1.62
CA PHE A 51 -16.96 21.05 -2.00
C PHE A 51 -16.97 21.86 -3.29
N ASP A 52 -17.63 21.35 -4.33
CA ASP A 52 -17.74 22.06 -5.61
C ASP A 52 -18.43 23.42 -5.44
N MET A 53 -19.42 23.53 -4.52
CA MET A 53 -20.04 24.80 -4.15
C MET A 53 -19.04 25.78 -3.50
N MET A 54 -18.21 25.32 -2.56
CA MET A 54 -17.20 26.19 -1.92
C MET A 54 -16.08 26.59 -2.89
N GLN A 55 -15.70 25.69 -3.81
CA GLN A 55 -14.68 25.95 -4.83
C GLN A 55 -15.20 26.82 -5.99
N CYS A 56 -16.51 26.83 -6.25
CA CYS A 56 -17.12 27.67 -7.27
C CYS A 56 -16.81 29.15 -7.06
N GLU A 57 -16.79 29.66 -5.82
CA GLU A 57 -16.38 31.05 -5.56
C GLU A 57 -14.89 31.29 -5.84
N HIS A 58 -14.03 30.36 -5.44
CA HIS A 58 -12.57 30.47 -5.63
C HIS A 58 -12.19 30.43 -7.11
N ASN A 59 -12.74 29.47 -7.87
CA ASN A 59 -12.50 29.33 -9.31
C ASN A 59 -13.09 30.51 -10.12
N PHE A 60 -14.22 31.09 -9.66
CA PHE A 60 -14.79 32.29 -10.27
C PHE A 60 -13.97 33.55 -9.95
N SER A 61 -13.31 33.59 -8.78
CA SER A 61 -12.44 34.69 -8.35
C SER A 61 -11.07 34.71 -9.03
N ALA A 62 -10.48 33.54 -9.32
CA ALA A 62 -9.17 33.43 -9.98
C ALA A 62 -9.20 33.77 -11.49
N SER A 63 -10.39 33.75 -12.12
CA SER A 63 -10.56 33.84 -13.58
C SER A 63 -10.88 35.25 -14.10
N ARG A 64 -11.17 36.27 -13.26
CA ARG A 64 -11.72 37.56 -13.72
C ARG A 64 -11.24 38.81 -12.96
N THR A 65 -11.31 39.95 -13.65
CA THR A 65 -10.94 41.31 -13.22
C THR A 65 -11.63 41.77 -11.92
N PHE A 66 -10.91 42.54 -11.10
CA PHE A 66 -11.32 43.08 -9.78
C PHE A 66 -12.76 43.65 -9.72
N GLN A 67 -13.21 44.35 -10.76
CA GLN A 67 -14.57 44.94 -10.82
C GLN A 67 -15.70 43.89 -10.86
N LYS A 68 -15.48 42.73 -11.49
CA LYS A 68 -16.48 41.63 -11.52
C LYS A 68 -16.51 40.87 -10.19
N MET A 69 -15.37 40.80 -9.49
CA MET A 69 -15.28 40.23 -8.15
C MET A 69 -16.07 41.06 -7.14
N GLN A 70 -15.93 42.39 -7.20
CA GLN A 70 -16.67 43.33 -6.36
C GLN A 70 -18.18 43.27 -6.63
N TYR A 71 -18.59 43.15 -7.90
CA TYR A 71 -20.00 42.99 -8.30
C TYR A 71 -20.62 41.66 -7.80
N ALA A 72 -19.89 40.55 -7.88
CA ALA A 72 -20.37 39.26 -7.39
C ALA A 72 -20.55 39.26 -5.87
N HIS A 73 -19.59 39.85 -5.14
CA HIS A 73 -19.67 40.00 -3.68
C HIS A 73 -20.82 40.92 -3.26
N LEU A 74 -21.04 42.05 -3.96
CA LEU A 74 -22.17 42.95 -3.72
C LEU A 74 -23.55 42.31 -3.99
N ARG A 75 -23.62 41.37 -4.94
CA ARG A 75 -24.89 40.77 -5.38
C ARG A 75 -25.29 39.51 -4.60
N TYR A 76 -24.32 38.73 -4.13
CA TYR A 76 -24.57 37.41 -3.52
C TYR A 76 -24.02 37.26 -2.10
N GLY A 77 -23.23 38.21 -1.60
CA GLY A 77 -22.54 38.10 -0.32
C GLY A 77 -21.42 37.05 -0.34
N ASP A 78 -20.84 36.75 0.83
CA ASP A 78 -19.87 35.65 0.99
C ASP A 78 -20.61 34.34 1.24
N MET A 79 -20.82 33.53 0.20
CA MET A 79 -21.61 32.30 0.32
C MET A 79 -20.84 31.22 1.09
N ARG A 80 -19.50 31.29 1.15
CA ARG A 80 -18.65 30.37 1.94
C ARG A 80 -19.04 30.33 3.41
N LYS A 81 -19.39 31.48 4.03
CA LYS A 81 -19.93 31.51 5.40
C LYS A 81 -21.20 30.68 5.52
N SER A 82 -22.19 30.94 4.66
CA SER A 82 -23.50 30.26 4.71
C SER A 82 -23.38 28.75 4.50
N ILE A 83 -22.55 28.34 3.53
CA ILE A 83 -22.28 26.93 3.23
C ILE A 83 -21.57 26.28 4.41
N GLY A 84 -20.54 26.92 4.96
CA GLY A 84 -19.77 26.39 6.08
C GLY A 84 -20.59 26.26 7.37
N PHE A 85 -21.47 27.21 7.68
CA PHE A 85 -22.41 27.08 8.79
C PHE A 85 -23.41 25.95 8.59
N LYS A 86 -23.95 25.79 7.37
CA LYS A 86 -24.83 24.66 7.05
C LYS A 86 -24.10 23.31 7.11
N LEU A 87 -22.83 23.27 6.72
CA LEU A 87 -21.97 22.08 6.83
C LEU A 87 -21.70 21.71 8.29
N ARG A 88 -21.45 22.71 9.15
CA ARG A 88 -21.35 22.55 10.60
C ARG A 88 -22.65 21.99 11.19
N ASP A 89 -23.79 22.60 10.86
CA ASP A 89 -25.09 22.19 11.39
C ASP A 89 -25.45 20.78 10.91
N MET A 90 -25.12 20.43 9.67
CA MET A 90 -25.20 19.06 9.16
C MET A 90 -24.42 18.10 10.05
N TRP A 91 -23.15 18.39 10.31
CA TRP A 91 -22.24 17.51 11.04
C TRP A 91 -22.77 17.19 12.44
N TYR A 92 -23.22 18.20 13.18
CA TYR A 92 -23.78 17.98 14.52
C TYR A 92 -25.10 17.21 14.50
N ASN A 93 -25.88 17.33 13.42
CA ASN A 93 -27.13 16.60 13.23
C ASN A 93 -26.96 15.14 12.76
N LEU A 94 -25.74 14.67 12.44
CA LEU A 94 -25.49 13.28 12.02
C LEU A 94 -25.66 12.24 13.15
N GLY A 95 -25.67 12.67 14.42
CA GLY A 95 -25.85 11.78 15.57
C GLY A 95 -24.86 10.62 15.61
N GLN A 96 -25.36 9.39 15.84
CA GLN A 96 -24.53 8.17 15.94
C GLN A 96 -23.90 7.73 14.60
N GLN A 97 -24.31 8.31 13.47
CA GLN A 97 -23.76 7.90 12.17
C GLN A 97 -22.41 8.58 11.84
N LYS A 98 -21.99 9.60 12.61
CA LYS A 98 -20.76 10.38 12.40
C LYS A 98 -19.53 9.52 12.07
N MET A 99 -19.34 8.40 12.79
CA MET A 99 -18.19 7.50 12.59
C MET A 99 -18.05 6.98 11.16
N LYS A 100 -19.16 6.74 10.44
CA LYS A 100 -19.14 6.27 9.05
C LYS A 100 -18.74 7.35 8.05
N PHE A 101 -18.77 8.61 8.47
CA PHE A 101 -18.54 9.77 7.62
C PHE A 101 -17.17 10.41 7.83
N ILE A 102 -16.50 10.15 8.94
CA ILE A 102 -15.24 10.81 9.30
C ILE A 102 -14.26 10.86 8.10
N PRO A 103 -13.91 9.74 7.43
CA PRO A 103 -12.96 9.81 6.31
C PRO A 103 -13.43 10.71 5.15
N ALA A 104 -14.72 10.67 4.81
CA ALA A 104 -15.27 11.48 3.72
C ALA A 104 -15.49 12.95 4.10
N MET A 105 -15.61 13.25 5.40
CA MET A 105 -15.95 14.58 5.92
C MET A 105 -14.75 15.38 6.42
N VAL A 106 -13.58 14.77 6.57
CA VAL A 106 -12.34 15.47 6.91
C VAL A 106 -11.97 16.51 5.84
N GLY A 107 -11.89 16.12 4.57
CA GLY A 107 -11.58 17.02 3.45
C GLY A 107 -12.50 18.26 3.35
N PRO A 108 -13.84 18.12 3.31
CA PRO A 108 -14.74 19.27 3.13
C PRO A 108 -14.73 20.19 4.33
N ILE A 109 -14.61 19.64 5.54
CA ILE A 109 -14.49 20.45 6.76
C ILE A 109 -13.14 21.18 6.75
N LEU A 110 -12.06 20.53 6.33
CA LEU A 110 -10.76 21.16 6.18
C LEU A 110 -10.77 22.29 5.14
N GLU A 111 -11.38 22.11 3.97
CA GLU A 111 -11.52 23.20 3.00
C GLU A 111 -12.28 24.39 3.60
N ALA A 112 -13.35 24.13 4.35
CA ALA A 112 -14.11 25.18 5.04
C ALA A 112 -13.29 25.89 6.13
N THR A 113 -12.38 25.18 6.80
CA THR A 113 -11.50 25.77 7.83
C THR A 113 -10.33 26.54 7.20
N LEU A 114 -9.92 26.23 5.97
CA LEU A 114 -8.84 26.93 5.26
C LEU A 114 -9.30 28.27 4.65
N VAL A 115 -10.60 28.49 4.48
CA VAL A 115 -11.14 29.79 4.03
C VAL A 115 -10.66 30.92 4.96
N PRO A 116 -10.12 32.04 4.44
CA PRO A 116 -9.58 33.15 5.23
C PRO A 116 -10.69 34.02 5.83
N GLU A 117 -11.58 33.40 6.59
CA GLU A 117 -12.73 34.04 7.22
C GLU A 117 -12.81 33.66 8.71
N PRO A 118 -12.46 34.57 9.64
CA PRO A 118 -12.24 34.23 11.05
C PRO A 118 -13.46 33.63 11.78
N GLU A 119 -14.67 34.13 11.48
CA GLU A 119 -15.90 33.62 12.09
C GLU A 119 -16.20 32.19 11.66
N LEU A 120 -15.97 31.89 10.37
CA LEU A 120 -16.15 30.56 9.82
C LEU A 120 -15.14 29.59 10.44
N ARG A 121 -13.86 29.96 10.49
CA ARG A 121 -12.79 29.15 11.10
C ARG A 121 -13.12 28.78 12.55
N LYS A 122 -13.54 29.75 13.37
CA LYS A 122 -13.93 29.54 14.77
C LYS A 122 -15.11 28.58 14.91
N ALA A 123 -16.01 28.55 13.93
CA ALA A 123 -17.18 27.67 13.93
C ALA A 123 -16.89 26.26 13.40
N THR A 124 -15.92 26.10 12.49
CA THR A 124 -15.64 24.82 11.83
C THR A 124 -14.46 24.06 12.43
N ILE A 125 -13.41 24.73 12.93
CA ILE A 125 -12.25 24.05 13.55
C ILE A 125 -12.65 23.11 14.71
N PRO A 126 -13.59 23.47 15.61
CA PRO A 126 -14.02 22.58 16.69
C PRO A 126 -14.63 21.25 16.21
N ILE A 127 -15.05 21.16 14.95
CA ILE A 127 -15.57 19.92 14.35
C ILE A 127 -14.49 18.83 14.34
N PHE A 128 -13.22 19.18 14.13
CA PHE A 128 -12.11 18.23 14.22
C PHE A 128 -12.00 17.58 15.60
N PHE A 129 -12.25 18.35 16.66
CA PHE A 129 -12.29 17.80 18.02
C PHE A 129 -13.50 16.88 18.24
N ASP A 130 -14.65 17.20 17.64
CA ASP A 130 -15.82 16.31 17.66
C ASP A 130 -15.57 15.02 16.84
N MET A 131 -14.85 15.09 15.72
CA MET A 131 -14.41 13.91 14.96
C MET A 131 -13.49 13.01 15.77
N MET A 132 -12.49 13.58 16.47
CA MET A 132 -11.62 12.83 17.39
C MET A 132 -12.41 12.12 18.49
N GLN A 133 -13.34 12.83 19.14
CA GLN A 133 -14.22 12.26 20.16
C GLN A 133 -15.11 11.15 19.61
N CYS A 134 -15.70 11.38 18.44
CA CYS A 134 -16.56 10.39 17.81
C CYS A 134 -15.77 9.11 17.51
N GLU A 135 -14.61 9.22 16.87
CA GLU A 135 -13.80 8.04 16.56
C GLU A 135 -13.33 7.31 17.83
N HIS A 136 -12.86 8.05 18.83
CA HIS A 136 -12.44 7.47 20.11
C HIS A 136 -13.58 6.74 20.85
N ASN A 137 -14.81 7.25 20.78
CA ASN A 137 -15.95 6.67 21.47
C ASN A 137 -16.53 5.44 20.76
N PHE A 138 -16.45 5.39 19.42
CA PHE A 138 -17.08 4.35 18.61
C PHE A 138 -16.09 3.37 17.97
N SER A 139 -14.79 3.63 18.00
CA SER A 139 -13.76 2.70 17.52
C SER A 139 -13.46 1.61 18.55
N ALA A 140 -13.32 0.37 18.07
CA ALA A 140 -12.97 -0.79 18.91
C ALA A 140 -11.61 -0.60 19.63
N SER A 141 -10.66 0.09 18.99
CA SER A 141 -9.33 0.37 19.54
C SER A 141 -9.28 1.57 20.48
N ARG A 142 -10.38 2.33 20.62
CA ARG A 142 -10.41 3.62 21.34
C ARG A 142 -9.31 4.59 20.86
N THR A 143 -8.97 4.56 19.58
CA THR A 143 -8.04 5.50 18.93
C THR A 143 -8.78 6.35 17.89
N PHE A 144 -8.15 7.43 17.41
CA PHE A 144 -8.65 8.27 16.30
C PHE A 144 -7.72 8.24 15.06
N GLN A 145 -7.01 7.13 14.86
CA GLN A 145 -5.99 7.02 13.81
C GLN A 145 -6.55 7.23 12.40
N LYS A 146 -7.82 6.87 12.11
CA LYS A 146 -8.39 7.07 10.77
C LYS A 146 -8.58 8.56 10.50
N PHE A 147 -9.17 9.28 11.44
CA PHE A 147 -9.28 10.74 11.41
C PHE A 147 -7.91 11.41 11.27
N GLU A 148 -6.95 11.04 12.12
CA GLU A 148 -5.60 11.60 12.10
C GLU A 148 -4.94 11.42 10.72
N ASN A 149 -4.94 10.20 10.19
CA ASN A 149 -4.30 9.88 8.91
C ASN A 149 -4.95 10.63 7.76
N GLU A 150 -6.29 10.68 7.73
CA GLU A 150 -7.02 11.41 6.70
C GLU A 150 -6.77 12.92 6.81
N LEU A 151 -6.74 13.49 8.02
CA LEU A 151 -6.53 14.91 8.23
C LEU A 151 -5.13 15.33 7.78
N ILE A 152 -4.10 14.58 8.15
CA ILE A 152 -2.72 14.85 7.71
C ILE A 152 -2.61 14.77 6.18
N THR A 153 -3.16 13.71 5.59
CA THR A 153 -3.12 13.49 4.13
C THR A 153 -3.82 14.61 3.36
N LYS A 154 -4.98 15.06 3.87
CA LYS A 154 -5.72 16.17 3.26
C LYS A 154 -5.04 17.51 3.51
N LEU A 155 -4.49 17.74 4.69
CA LEU A 155 -3.76 18.97 4.98
C LEU A 155 -2.55 19.18 4.08
N ASP A 156 -1.78 18.11 3.84
CA ASP A 156 -0.69 18.11 2.87
C ASP A 156 -1.15 18.56 1.48
N GLN A 157 -2.19 17.91 0.94
CA GLN A 157 -2.74 18.20 -0.39
C GLN A 157 -3.27 19.64 -0.50
N GLU A 158 -4.01 20.10 0.50
CA GLU A 158 -4.68 21.40 0.47
C GLU A 158 -3.69 22.56 0.62
N VAL A 159 -2.68 22.41 1.48
CA VAL A 159 -1.67 23.46 1.69
C VAL A 159 -0.71 23.52 0.51
N GLU A 160 -0.30 22.36 -0.03
CA GLU A 160 0.44 22.32 -1.30
C GLU A 160 -0.35 22.98 -2.44
N GLY A 161 -1.67 22.76 -2.49
CA GLY A 161 -2.60 23.38 -3.44
C GLY A 161 -2.81 24.89 -3.26
N GLY A 162 -2.03 25.55 -2.39
CA GLY A 162 -2.05 27.01 -2.23
C GLY A 162 -2.96 27.52 -1.11
N ARG A 163 -3.61 26.66 -0.32
CA ARG A 163 -4.52 27.06 0.76
C ARG A 163 -3.82 27.12 2.13
N GLY A 164 -4.46 27.74 3.11
CA GLY A 164 -3.91 27.91 4.46
C GLY A 164 -2.96 29.10 4.62
N ASP A 165 -2.84 29.59 5.85
CA ASP A 165 -2.03 30.74 6.23
C ASP A 165 -1.57 30.64 7.70
N GLU A 166 -0.67 31.53 8.11
CA GLU A 166 -0.14 31.56 9.48
C GLU A 166 -1.24 31.80 10.52
N GLN A 167 -2.26 32.60 10.17
CA GLN A 167 -3.40 32.84 11.04
C GLN A 167 -4.22 31.56 11.27
N TYR A 168 -4.36 30.71 10.24
CA TYR A 168 -5.01 29.42 10.34
C TYR A 168 -4.23 28.47 11.26
N LYS A 169 -2.90 28.40 11.12
CA LYS A 169 -2.03 27.60 12.00
C LYS A 169 -2.24 27.96 13.47
N ILE A 170 -2.12 29.24 13.80
CA ILE A 170 -2.28 29.75 15.18
C ILE A 170 -3.67 29.44 15.73
N LEU A 171 -4.71 29.65 14.90
CA LEU A 171 -6.09 29.44 15.32
C LEU A 171 -6.41 27.94 15.51
N LEU A 172 -5.94 27.08 14.60
CA LEU A 172 -6.09 25.63 14.68
C LEU A 172 -5.46 25.10 15.96
N GLU A 173 -4.20 25.46 16.21
CA GLU A 173 -3.46 25.04 17.40
C GLU A 173 -4.17 25.49 18.68
N LYS A 174 -4.50 26.78 18.77
CA LYS A 174 -5.17 27.34 19.96
C LYS A 174 -6.50 26.65 20.25
N THR A 175 -7.36 26.52 19.25
CA THR A 175 -8.71 25.96 19.43
C THR A 175 -8.66 24.48 19.80
N LEU A 176 -7.82 23.68 19.10
CA LEU A 176 -7.71 22.25 19.41
C LEU A 176 -7.09 22.01 20.79
N LEU A 177 -6.03 22.74 21.17
CA LEU A 177 -5.43 22.61 22.51
C LEU A 177 -6.44 22.96 23.61
N GLU A 178 -7.24 24.02 23.43
CA GLU A 178 -8.25 24.42 24.41
C GLU A 178 -9.30 23.32 24.65
N HIS A 179 -9.74 22.66 23.58
CA HIS A 179 -10.70 21.56 23.66
C HIS A 179 -10.07 20.26 24.20
N CYS A 180 -8.90 19.87 23.70
CA CYS A 180 -8.20 18.66 24.11
C CYS A 180 -7.84 18.69 25.59
N ARG A 181 -7.22 19.77 26.08
CA ARG A 181 -6.77 19.87 27.49
C ARG A 181 -7.93 19.80 28.50
N ARG A 182 -9.13 20.19 28.10
CA ARG A 182 -10.35 20.08 28.93
C ARG A 182 -10.95 18.67 28.94
N HIS A 183 -10.51 17.77 28.06
CA HIS A 183 -11.09 16.45 27.89
C HIS A 183 -10.28 15.34 28.58
N ARG A 184 -10.95 14.54 29.43
CA ARG A 184 -10.30 13.55 30.30
C ARG A 184 -9.44 12.51 29.55
N TYR A 185 -9.92 11.99 28.43
CA TYR A 185 -9.26 10.89 27.69
C TYR A 185 -8.48 11.36 26.45
N LEU A 186 -8.75 12.57 25.97
CA LEU A 186 -8.17 13.09 24.72
C LEU A 186 -7.15 14.19 24.95
N SER A 187 -6.91 14.59 26.20
CA SER A 187 -5.93 15.61 26.55
C SER A 187 -4.56 15.29 25.97
N GLN A 188 -3.96 14.17 26.36
CA GLN A 188 -2.65 13.74 25.87
C GLN A 188 -2.62 13.43 24.36
N PRO A 189 -3.44 12.50 23.82
CA PRO A 189 -3.33 12.14 22.41
C PRO A 189 -3.77 13.27 21.47
N GLY A 190 -4.75 14.08 21.86
CA GLY A 190 -5.18 15.25 21.09
C GLY A 190 -4.17 16.40 21.11
N GLU A 191 -3.44 16.59 22.22
CA GLU A 191 -2.32 17.55 22.28
C GLU A 191 -1.18 17.13 21.36
N VAL A 192 -0.80 15.85 21.37
CA VAL A 192 0.21 15.29 20.44
C VAL A 192 -0.18 15.53 18.98
N LEU A 193 -1.43 15.25 18.60
CA LEU A 193 -1.91 15.52 17.24
C LEU A 193 -1.89 17.02 16.93
N THR A 194 -2.30 17.88 17.86
CA THR A 194 -2.38 19.32 17.61
C THR A 194 -1.00 19.92 17.36
N LEU A 195 0.00 19.53 18.15
CA LEU A 195 1.39 19.96 17.96
C LEU A 195 1.97 19.39 16.65
N LEU A 196 1.60 18.15 16.29
CA LEU A 196 1.97 17.56 15.01
C LEU A 196 1.41 18.35 13.83
N LEU A 197 0.13 18.73 13.88
CA LEU A 197 -0.53 19.52 12.82
C LEU A 197 0.06 20.94 12.72
N SER A 198 0.41 21.56 13.85
CA SER A 198 1.05 22.88 13.85
C SER A 198 2.43 22.83 13.20
N SER A 199 3.27 21.86 13.59
CA SER A 199 4.59 21.66 12.99
C SER A 199 4.51 21.26 11.51
N LEU A 200 3.51 20.46 11.13
CA LEU A 200 3.24 20.14 9.73
C LEU A 200 2.89 21.40 8.93
N LEU A 201 1.98 22.23 9.44
CA LEU A 201 1.59 23.49 8.79
C LEU A 201 2.77 24.43 8.63
N GLU A 202 3.64 24.54 9.64
CA GLU A 202 4.86 25.35 9.56
C GLU A 202 5.76 24.88 8.41
N ASN A 203 6.04 23.58 8.33
CA ASN A 203 6.85 23.00 7.25
C ASN A 203 6.21 23.16 5.86
N LEU A 204 4.89 22.92 5.75
CA LEU A 204 4.18 23.03 4.47
C LEU A 204 4.04 24.49 4.00
N LEU A 205 3.81 25.43 4.92
CA LEU A 205 3.75 26.86 4.58
C LEU A 205 5.12 27.37 4.11
N ALA A 206 6.20 26.95 4.77
CA ALA A 206 7.57 27.24 4.33
C ALA A 206 7.88 26.61 2.97
N TYR A 207 7.50 25.35 2.77
CA TYR A 207 7.61 24.67 1.47
C TYR A 207 6.89 25.44 0.37
N ARG A 208 5.63 25.84 0.58
CA ARG A 208 4.82 26.58 -0.39
C ARG A 208 5.42 27.93 -0.77
N THR A 209 6.04 28.65 0.17
CA THR A 209 6.68 29.93 -0.16
C THR A 209 7.83 29.78 -1.15
N ILE A 210 8.48 28.61 -1.16
CA ILE A 210 9.72 28.36 -1.88
C ILE A 210 9.49 27.51 -3.14
N THR A 211 8.39 26.74 -3.23
CA THR A 211 8.04 25.94 -4.42
C THR A 211 7.85 26.79 -5.68
N HIS A 212 7.49 28.06 -5.54
CA HIS A 212 7.36 29.01 -6.64
C HIS A 212 8.63 29.84 -6.89
N ASP A 213 9.72 29.56 -6.17
CA ASP A 213 11.02 30.18 -6.39
C ASP A 213 11.67 29.62 -7.68
N GLU A 214 12.39 30.48 -8.40
CA GLU A 214 13.12 30.06 -9.59
C GLU A 214 14.31 29.14 -9.23
N SER A 215 14.88 29.30 -8.02
CA SER A 215 16.03 28.48 -7.58
C SER A 215 15.65 27.01 -7.38
N PRO A 216 16.24 26.08 -8.15
CA PRO A 216 16.05 24.64 -7.92
C PRO A 216 16.65 24.19 -6.58
N GLU A 217 17.74 24.79 -6.10
CA GLU A 217 18.42 24.41 -4.86
C GLU A 217 17.55 24.67 -3.62
N LEU A 218 16.89 25.83 -3.58
CA LEU A 218 15.95 26.16 -2.49
C LEU A 218 14.75 25.21 -2.51
N ARG A 219 14.22 24.88 -3.70
CA ARG A 219 13.15 23.88 -3.85
C ARG A 219 13.57 22.49 -3.37
N MET A 220 14.79 22.04 -3.70
CA MET A 220 15.33 20.77 -3.21
C MET A 220 15.49 20.76 -1.69
N SER A 221 16.09 21.80 -1.10
CA SER A 221 16.30 21.91 0.36
C SER A 221 14.98 21.86 1.14
N CYS A 222 13.96 22.59 0.69
CA CYS A 222 12.63 22.55 1.30
C CYS A 222 11.95 21.19 1.13
N THR A 223 12.12 20.55 -0.03
CA THR A 223 11.61 19.19 -0.27
C THR A 223 12.23 18.20 0.72
N VAL A 224 13.55 18.30 0.97
CA VAL A 224 14.26 17.46 1.95
C VAL A 224 13.76 17.71 3.38
N ASN A 225 13.46 18.95 3.77
CA ASN A 225 12.91 19.24 5.09
C ASN A 225 11.54 18.58 5.32
N VAL A 226 10.65 18.68 4.34
CA VAL A 226 9.33 18.02 4.39
C VAL A 226 9.48 16.50 4.40
N LEU A 227 10.42 15.98 3.61
CA LEU A 227 10.74 14.55 3.56
C LEU A 227 11.25 14.03 4.91
N ASN A 228 12.17 14.75 5.57
CA ASN A 228 12.67 14.40 6.91
C ASN A 228 11.55 14.43 7.95
N PHE A 229 10.64 15.41 7.89
CA PHE A 229 9.47 15.45 8.76
C PHE A 229 8.62 14.18 8.61
N TYR A 230 8.27 13.78 7.39
CA TYR A 230 7.47 12.57 7.17
C TYR A 230 8.20 11.27 7.51
N LYS A 231 9.53 11.24 7.37
CA LYS A 231 10.39 10.12 7.81
C LYS A 231 10.32 9.94 9.32
N GLU A 232 10.54 11.02 10.09
CA GLU A 232 10.48 10.99 11.56
C GLU A 232 9.12 10.58 12.09
N LYS A 233 8.04 11.02 11.41
CA LYS A 233 6.66 10.68 11.78
C LYS A 233 6.19 9.33 11.25
N LYS A 234 7.06 8.57 10.57
CA LYS A 234 6.76 7.24 9.98
C LYS A 234 5.53 7.28 9.06
N ARG A 235 5.43 8.33 8.22
CA ARG A 235 4.37 8.52 7.23
C ARG A 235 4.90 8.15 5.84
N GLU A 236 5.04 6.85 5.61
CA GLU A 236 5.74 6.28 4.46
C GLU A 236 5.12 6.65 3.10
N ASP A 237 3.79 6.69 3.01
CA ASP A 237 3.07 6.99 1.78
C ASP A 237 3.31 8.42 1.27
N ILE A 238 3.28 9.39 2.18
CA ILE A 238 3.58 10.80 1.86
C ILE A 238 5.09 10.96 1.66
N TYR A 239 5.91 10.34 2.51
CA TYR A 239 7.37 10.32 2.37
C TYR A 239 7.81 9.88 0.97
N ILE A 240 7.30 8.75 0.47
CA ILE A 240 7.61 8.23 -0.87
C ILE A 240 7.20 9.25 -1.94
N ARG A 241 6.04 9.89 -1.81
CA ARG A 241 5.59 10.92 -2.78
C ARG A 241 6.58 12.09 -2.86
N TYR A 242 7.05 12.59 -1.73
CA TYR A 242 8.05 13.65 -1.69
C TYR A 242 9.44 13.19 -2.16
N LEU A 243 9.79 11.92 -1.93
CA LEU A 243 11.02 11.33 -2.45
C LEU A 243 11.03 11.31 -3.99
N TYR A 244 9.90 10.96 -4.61
CA TYR A 244 9.75 11.04 -6.07
C TYR A 244 9.72 12.49 -6.59
N LYS A 245 9.11 13.44 -5.86
CA LYS A 245 9.20 14.87 -6.21
C LYS A 245 10.66 15.36 -6.18
N LEU A 246 11.44 14.96 -5.17
CA LEU A 246 12.86 15.29 -5.07
C LEU A 246 13.67 14.67 -6.22
N ARG A 247 13.40 13.41 -6.56
CA ARG A 247 13.98 12.75 -7.73
C ARG A 247 13.71 13.55 -9.01
N ASP A 248 12.47 13.97 -9.23
CA ASP A 248 12.09 14.70 -10.44
C ASP A 248 12.81 16.06 -10.52
N LEU A 249 12.93 16.78 -9.38
CA LEU A 249 13.77 17.99 -9.31
C LEU A 249 15.24 17.71 -9.64
N HIS A 250 15.80 16.60 -9.18
CA HIS A 250 17.17 16.21 -9.53
C HIS A 250 17.31 15.91 -11.02
N LEU A 251 16.34 15.21 -11.62
CA LEU A 251 16.35 14.91 -13.06
C LEU A 251 16.24 16.19 -13.90
N ASP A 252 15.39 17.14 -13.50
CA ASP A 252 15.25 18.44 -14.17
C ASP A 252 16.56 19.24 -14.18
N CYS A 253 17.41 19.02 -13.18
CA CYS A 253 18.73 19.66 -13.06
C CYS A 253 19.89 18.77 -13.56
N GLU A 254 19.60 17.61 -14.16
CA GLU A 254 20.59 16.60 -14.60
C GLU A 254 21.48 16.05 -13.46
N ASN A 255 21.01 16.15 -12.22
CA ASN A 255 21.64 15.63 -11.01
C ASN A 255 21.38 14.11 -10.86
N TYR A 256 21.90 13.33 -11.80
CA TYR A 256 21.61 11.88 -11.88
C TYR A 256 22.12 11.10 -10.67
N THR A 257 23.23 11.54 -10.07
CA THR A 257 23.82 10.90 -8.88
C THR A 257 22.88 11.03 -7.69
N GLU A 258 22.39 12.24 -7.43
CA GLU A 258 21.47 12.56 -6.35
C GLU A 258 20.10 11.90 -6.60
N ALA A 259 19.63 11.88 -7.86
CA ALA A 259 18.45 11.11 -8.23
C ALA A 259 18.60 9.61 -7.90
N ALA A 260 19.78 9.02 -8.13
CA ALA A 260 20.04 7.63 -7.74
C ALA A 260 20.03 7.44 -6.21
N TYR A 261 20.56 8.38 -5.43
CA TYR A 261 20.44 8.36 -3.97
C TYR A 261 18.98 8.40 -3.49
N THR A 262 18.11 9.19 -4.13
CA THR A 262 16.68 9.19 -3.78
C THR A 262 16.04 7.82 -4.00
N LEU A 263 16.41 7.10 -5.06
CA LEU A 263 15.91 5.75 -5.32
C LEU A 263 16.49 4.72 -4.34
N LEU A 264 17.74 4.91 -3.90
CA LEU A 264 18.35 4.10 -2.85
C LEU A 264 17.55 4.19 -1.54
N LEU A 265 17.18 5.40 -1.11
CA LEU A 265 16.34 5.62 0.07
C LEU A 265 14.98 4.91 -0.03
N HIS A 266 14.42 4.79 -1.24
CA HIS A 266 13.18 4.04 -1.45
C HIS A 266 13.43 2.53 -1.32
N ALA A 267 14.51 2.01 -1.90
CA ALA A 267 14.85 0.59 -1.80
C ALA A 267 15.16 0.16 -0.35
N GLU A 268 15.77 1.04 0.45
CA GLU A 268 15.96 0.85 1.89
C GLU A 268 14.63 0.68 2.62
N LEU A 269 13.66 1.56 2.34
CA LEU A 269 12.33 1.53 2.95
C LEU A 269 11.57 0.24 2.63
N LEU A 270 11.80 -0.32 1.43
CA LEU A 270 11.18 -1.57 0.98
C LEU A 270 11.94 -2.83 1.45
N GLU A 271 12.98 -2.67 2.27
CA GLU A 271 13.84 -3.77 2.75
C GLU A 271 14.44 -4.62 1.61
N MET A 272 14.61 -4.03 0.42
CA MET A 272 15.19 -4.68 -0.76
C MET A 272 16.72 -4.55 -0.76
N TRP A 273 17.36 -5.07 0.28
CA TRP A 273 18.79 -4.88 0.54
C TRP A 273 19.70 -5.37 -0.59
N GLU A 274 19.34 -6.46 -1.28
CA GLU A 274 20.11 -6.96 -2.44
C GLU A 274 20.17 -5.91 -3.56
N LYS A 275 19.06 -5.23 -3.84
CA LYS A 275 18.99 -4.14 -4.84
C LYS A 275 19.64 -2.86 -4.32
N ALA A 276 19.48 -2.55 -3.04
CA ALA A 276 20.17 -1.42 -2.41
C ALA A 276 21.69 -1.55 -2.52
N ILE A 277 22.24 -2.76 -2.29
CA ILE A 277 23.67 -3.06 -2.48
C ILE A 277 24.08 -2.90 -3.95
N GLU A 278 23.27 -3.39 -4.89
CA GLU A 278 23.57 -3.25 -6.33
C GLU A 278 23.69 -1.78 -6.74
N MET A 279 22.76 -0.93 -6.32
CA MET A 279 22.80 0.51 -6.56
C MET A 279 23.98 1.17 -5.82
N ALA A 280 24.18 0.84 -4.55
CA ALA A 280 25.26 1.39 -3.76
C ALA A 280 26.64 1.05 -4.36
N LYS A 281 26.82 -0.13 -4.97
CA LYS A 281 28.06 -0.49 -5.67
C LYS A 281 28.35 0.40 -6.87
N GLN A 282 27.30 0.79 -7.61
CA GLN A 282 27.44 1.74 -8.71
C GLN A 282 27.86 3.13 -8.20
N LEU A 283 27.24 3.59 -7.10
CA LEU A 283 27.59 4.86 -6.45
C LEU A 283 29.01 4.86 -5.87
N VAL A 284 29.44 3.75 -5.25
CA VAL A 284 30.83 3.58 -4.78
C VAL A 284 31.81 3.73 -5.95
N LYS A 285 31.56 3.05 -7.08
CA LYS A 285 32.43 3.15 -8.25
C LYS A 285 32.51 4.58 -8.80
N LEU A 286 31.39 5.30 -8.78
CA LEU A 286 31.31 6.71 -9.19
C LEU A 286 32.15 7.60 -8.26
N HIS A 287 31.99 7.47 -6.95
CA HIS A 287 32.73 8.26 -5.97
C HIS A 287 34.21 7.95 -5.93
N GLU A 288 34.60 6.69 -6.12
CA GLU A 288 36.00 6.28 -6.12
C GLU A 288 36.74 6.72 -7.40
N ASN A 289 36.11 6.59 -8.57
CA ASN A 289 36.81 6.71 -9.86
C ASN A 289 36.50 7.99 -10.64
N GLN A 290 35.43 8.71 -10.30
CA GLN A 290 35.00 9.90 -11.03
C GLN A 290 34.97 11.14 -10.14
N MET A 291 34.29 11.08 -8.99
CA MET A 291 34.09 12.25 -8.13
C MET A 291 35.24 12.45 -7.12
N PHE A 292 35.92 11.37 -6.75
CA PHE A 292 36.94 11.33 -5.69
C PHE A 292 36.46 11.87 -4.33
N ASP A 293 35.16 11.78 -4.05
CA ASP A 293 34.57 12.14 -2.76
C ASP A 293 34.66 10.96 -1.79
N PHE A 294 35.77 10.93 -1.04
CA PHE A 294 36.02 9.85 -0.10
C PHE A 294 35.21 9.95 1.21
N ILE A 295 34.61 11.12 1.50
CA ILE A 295 33.75 11.27 2.68
C ILE A 295 32.40 10.59 2.41
N GLU A 296 31.79 10.89 1.27
CA GLU A 296 30.54 10.23 0.84
C GLU A 296 30.76 8.75 0.55
N LEU A 297 31.91 8.38 -0.03
CA LEU A 297 32.30 6.98 -0.20
C LEU A 297 32.33 6.23 1.15
N SER A 298 32.91 6.83 2.20
CA SER A 298 32.96 6.23 3.53
C SER A 298 31.57 5.98 4.11
N GLN A 299 30.64 6.90 3.90
CA GLN A 299 29.25 6.76 4.35
C GLN A 299 28.53 5.63 3.58
N LEU A 300 28.66 5.61 2.25
CA LEU A 300 28.11 4.55 1.40
C LEU A 300 28.61 3.16 1.79
N LEU A 301 29.91 3.02 2.08
CA LEU A 301 30.48 1.74 2.49
C LEU A 301 29.94 1.27 3.84
N LYS A 302 29.69 2.20 4.79
CA LYS A 302 29.01 1.88 6.07
C LYS A 302 27.57 1.44 5.83
N GLN A 303 26.84 2.10 4.93
CA GLN A 303 25.48 1.68 4.56
C GLN A 303 25.47 0.29 3.92
N GLN A 304 26.41 0.01 3.01
CA GLN A 304 26.56 -1.33 2.44
C GLN A 304 26.84 -2.39 3.50
N ALA A 305 27.71 -2.10 4.48
CA ALA A 305 27.97 -2.99 5.60
C ALA A 305 26.67 -3.29 6.37
N GLN A 306 25.87 -2.28 6.67
CA GLN A 306 24.56 -2.46 7.32
C GLN A 306 23.61 -3.33 6.50
N TYR A 307 23.58 -3.17 5.18
CA TYR A 307 22.73 -4.02 4.33
C TYR A 307 23.15 -5.49 4.38
N TYR A 308 24.46 -5.77 4.37
CA TYR A 308 24.96 -7.15 4.52
C TYR A 308 24.58 -7.73 5.89
N GLU A 309 24.71 -6.97 6.97
CA GLU A 309 24.27 -7.39 8.31
C GLU A 309 22.77 -7.68 8.34
N ASN A 310 21.95 -6.80 7.75
CA ASN A 310 20.51 -6.97 7.69
C ASN A 310 20.12 -8.24 6.92
N ILE A 311 20.74 -8.51 5.76
CA ILE A 311 20.51 -9.75 5.00
C ILE A 311 20.76 -10.98 5.86
N MET A 312 21.82 -10.95 6.66
CA MET A 312 22.24 -12.10 7.47
C MET A 312 21.39 -12.30 8.73
N HIS A 313 20.92 -11.22 9.36
CA HIS A 313 20.35 -11.29 10.71
C HIS A 313 18.87 -10.92 10.80
N ALA A 314 18.35 -10.09 9.89
CA ALA A 314 16.96 -9.69 9.96
C ALA A 314 16.04 -10.79 9.42
N MET A 315 14.92 -10.99 10.13
CA MET A 315 13.88 -11.91 9.71
C MET A 315 13.10 -11.31 8.55
N ARG A 316 13.05 -12.01 7.41
CA ARG A 316 12.30 -11.60 6.22
C ARG A 316 11.21 -12.63 5.90
N PRO A 317 9.91 -12.25 5.93
CA PRO A 317 8.83 -13.16 5.56
C PRO A 317 8.97 -13.63 4.10
N GLN A 318 8.80 -14.93 3.87
CA GLN A 318 8.83 -15.50 2.52
C GLN A 318 7.44 -15.41 1.89
N PRO A 319 7.29 -14.83 0.69
CA PRO A 319 6.00 -14.75 0.01
C PRO A 319 5.60 -16.11 -0.58
N GLU A 320 4.31 -16.43 -0.52
CA GLU A 320 3.74 -17.53 -1.30
C GLU A 320 3.40 -17.09 -2.73
N TYR A 321 3.29 -18.05 -3.64
CA TYR A 321 2.90 -17.82 -5.03
C TYR A 321 1.68 -18.64 -5.42
N PHE A 322 0.75 -18.01 -6.14
CA PHE A 322 -0.52 -18.59 -6.53
C PHE A 322 -0.69 -18.55 -8.05
N ALA A 323 -0.96 -19.69 -8.68
CA ALA A 323 -1.39 -19.73 -10.06
C ALA A 323 -2.90 -19.51 -10.15
N VAL A 324 -3.32 -18.60 -11.02
CA VAL A 324 -4.72 -18.24 -11.24
C VAL A 324 -5.06 -18.34 -12.73
N GLY A 325 -5.97 -19.24 -13.05
CA GLY A 325 -6.50 -19.43 -14.40
C GLY A 325 -7.89 -18.81 -14.52
N TYR A 326 -8.07 -17.92 -15.49
CA TYR A 326 -9.35 -17.28 -15.78
C TYR A 326 -9.96 -17.89 -17.04
N TYR A 327 -11.05 -18.62 -16.92
CA TYR A 327 -11.63 -19.36 -18.04
C TYR A 327 -13.10 -19.03 -18.28
N GLY A 328 -13.51 -19.12 -19.54
CA GLY A 328 -14.87 -18.79 -19.97
C GLY A 328 -15.01 -17.40 -20.57
N GLN A 329 -16.02 -17.22 -21.42
CA GLN A 329 -16.17 -16.02 -22.25
C GLN A 329 -16.55 -14.74 -21.48
N GLY A 330 -16.98 -14.86 -20.22
CA GLY A 330 -17.37 -13.71 -19.40
C GLY A 330 -16.22 -12.88 -18.84
N PHE A 331 -14.97 -13.34 -18.97
CA PHE A 331 -13.80 -12.53 -18.60
C PHE A 331 -13.43 -11.50 -19.67
N PRO A 332 -12.86 -10.34 -19.26
CA PRO A 332 -12.19 -9.42 -20.17
C PRO A 332 -11.13 -10.12 -21.01
N THR A 333 -10.90 -9.65 -22.23
CA THR A 333 -10.01 -10.29 -23.22
C THR A 333 -8.57 -10.49 -22.70
N PHE A 334 -8.09 -9.61 -21.83
CA PHE A 334 -6.75 -9.72 -21.25
C PHE A 334 -6.62 -10.80 -20.17
N LEU A 335 -7.73 -11.26 -19.58
CA LEU A 335 -7.76 -12.38 -18.61
C LEU A 335 -8.23 -13.68 -19.25
N ARG A 336 -9.15 -13.59 -20.21
CA ARG A 336 -9.85 -14.73 -20.78
C ARG A 336 -8.90 -15.83 -21.29
N ASN A 337 -9.09 -17.03 -20.76
CA ASN A 337 -8.35 -18.25 -21.08
C ASN A 337 -6.83 -18.10 -20.90
N LYS A 338 -6.42 -17.32 -19.89
CA LYS A 338 -5.02 -17.10 -19.54
C LYS A 338 -4.76 -17.48 -18.09
N MET A 339 -3.52 -17.88 -17.84
CA MET A 339 -2.99 -18.21 -16.52
C MET A 339 -2.04 -17.10 -16.09
N PHE A 340 -2.09 -16.74 -14.82
CA PHE A 340 -1.22 -15.75 -14.20
C PHE A 340 -0.63 -16.33 -12.93
N ILE A 341 0.62 -15.99 -12.64
CA ILE A 341 1.19 -16.25 -11.31
C ILE A 341 1.09 -14.96 -10.51
N TYR A 342 0.59 -15.07 -9.28
CA TYR A 342 0.45 -14.00 -8.30
C TYR A 342 1.46 -14.21 -7.18
N ARG A 343 2.17 -13.15 -6.80
CA ARG A 343 2.98 -13.07 -5.58
C ARG A 343 2.09 -12.62 -4.43
N GLY A 344 1.95 -13.48 -3.42
CA GLY A 344 1.20 -13.20 -2.21
C GLY A 344 1.80 -12.04 -1.40
N LYS A 345 0.95 -11.44 -0.57
CA LYS A 345 1.42 -10.58 0.52
C LYS A 345 2.11 -11.42 1.60
N GLU A 346 2.79 -10.74 2.51
CA GLU A 346 3.37 -11.36 3.69
C GLU A 346 2.28 -12.12 4.46
N TYR A 347 2.54 -13.40 4.73
CA TYR A 347 1.64 -14.31 5.46
C TYR A 347 0.23 -14.44 4.84
N GLU A 348 0.08 -14.21 3.54
CA GLU A 348 -1.19 -14.44 2.83
C GLU A 348 -1.26 -15.90 2.38
N TRP A 349 -2.29 -16.63 2.82
CA TRP A 349 -2.52 -18.03 2.46
C TRP A 349 -3.45 -18.15 1.25
N LEU A 350 -3.46 -19.33 0.62
CA LEU A 350 -4.28 -19.62 -0.56
C LEU A 350 -5.78 -19.37 -0.32
N GLU A 351 -6.30 -19.71 0.86
CA GLU A 351 -7.71 -19.55 1.21
C GLU A 351 -8.10 -18.07 1.24
N ASP A 352 -7.31 -17.24 1.92
CA ASP A 352 -7.54 -15.80 2.04
C ASP A 352 -7.46 -15.12 0.67
N PHE A 353 -6.43 -15.47 -0.10
CA PHE A 353 -6.23 -14.98 -1.45
C PHE A 353 -7.40 -15.37 -2.37
N SER A 354 -7.82 -16.64 -2.34
CA SER A 354 -8.90 -17.17 -3.18
C SER A 354 -10.24 -16.51 -2.86
N LEU A 355 -10.56 -16.31 -1.56
CA LEU A 355 -11.78 -15.64 -1.13
C LEU A 355 -11.82 -14.19 -1.63
N LYS A 356 -10.70 -13.47 -1.48
CA LYS A 356 -10.57 -12.10 -1.95
C LYS A 356 -10.67 -12.00 -3.47
N LEU A 357 -10.10 -12.96 -4.21
CA LEU A 357 -10.19 -13.01 -5.66
C LEU A 357 -11.64 -13.26 -6.12
N LEU A 358 -12.31 -14.25 -5.53
CA LEU A 358 -13.72 -14.57 -5.87
C LEU A 358 -14.67 -13.42 -5.53
N SER A 359 -14.38 -12.63 -4.47
CA SER A 359 -15.19 -11.45 -4.14
C SER A 359 -15.20 -10.38 -5.24
N GLN A 360 -14.14 -10.34 -6.08
CA GLN A 360 -14.03 -9.42 -7.22
C GLN A 360 -14.78 -9.92 -8.45
N PHE A 361 -15.08 -11.24 -8.50
CA PHE A 361 -15.79 -11.89 -9.61
C PHE A 361 -16.96 -12.73 -9.08
N PRO A 362 -18.08 -12.12 -8.65
CA PRO A 362 -19.17 -12.84 -7.99
C PRO A 362 -19.83 -13.94 -8.83
N ASN A 363 -19.73 -13.82 -10.17
CA ASN A 363 -20.29 -14.78 -11.12
C ASN A 363 -19.33 -15.92 -11.47
N ALA A 364 -18.10 -15.90 -10.96
CA ALA A 364 -17.10 -16.91 -11.25
C ALA A 364 -17.22 -18.09 -10.26
N VAL A 365 -17.21 -19.30 -10.80
CA VAL A 365 -17.22 -20.52 -10.00
C VAL A 365 -15.78 -20.98 -9.79
N ARG A 366 -15.41 -21.28 -8.53
CA ARG A 366 -14.11 -21.86 -8.21
C ARG A 366 -14.01 -23.26 -8.83
N MET A 367 -13.02 -23.48 -9.68
CA MET A 367 -12.68 -24.81 -10.17
C MET A 367 -11.92 -25.58 -9.10
N THR A 368 -12.39 -26.79 -8.84
CA THR A 368 -11.72 -27.75 -7.95
C THR A 368 -10.86 -28.76 -8.71
N SER A 369 -10.91 -28.76 -10.05
CA SER A 369 -10.16 -29.66 -10.92
C SER A 369 -9.38 -28.90 -12.00
N THR A 370 -8.31 -29.50 -12.50
CA THR A 370 -7.51 -29.04 -13.65
C THR A 370 -8.13 -29.42 -15.01
N SER A 371 -9.30 -30.05 -15.02
CA SER A 371 -10.02 -30.43 -16.24
C SER A 371 -10.48 -29.22 -17.07
N PRO A 372 -10.64 -29.34 -18.40
CA PRO A 372 -11.03 -28.22 -19.26
C PRO A 372 -12.35 -27.58 -18.81
N PRO A 373 -12.42 -26.24 -18.76
CA PRO A 373 -13.61 -25.50 -18.34
C PRO A 373 -14.71 -25.55 -19.42
N GLY A 374 -15.96 -25.72 -19.00
CA GLY A 374 -17.15 -25.60 -19.88
C GLY A 374 -17.55 -24.14 -20.16
N ASP A 375 -18.81 -23.91 -20.57
CA ASP A 375 -19.30 -22.59 -21.00
C ASP A 375 -19.43 -21.52 -19.90
N ASN A 376 -19.38 -21.89 -18.61
CA ASN A 376 -19.47 -20.93 -17.51
C ASN A 376 -18.17 -20.15 -17.26
N ILE A 377 -18.25 -19.13 -16.41
CA ILE A 377 -17.10 -18.35 -15.94
C ILE A 377 -16.45 -19.08 -14.77
N TYR A 378 -15.18 -19.44 -14.92
CA TYR A 378 -14.46 -20.27 -13.97
C TYR A 378 -13.14 -19.64 -13.55
N ILE A 379 -12.84 -19.71 -12.26
CA ILE A 379 -11.53 -19.33 -11.71
C ILE A 379 -10.88 -20.56 -11.09
N GLN A 380 -9.71 -20.91 -11.60
CA GLN A 380 -8.83 -21.91 -11.00
C GLN A 380 -7.78 -21.19 -10.15
N CYS A 381 -7.53 -21.65 -8.93
CA CYS A 381 -6.54 -21.05 -8.04
C CYS A 381 -5.86 -22.12 -7.17
N PHE A 382 -4.53 -22.15 -7.18
CA PHE A 382 -3.72 -23.10 -6.39
C PHE A 382 -2.31 -22.55 -6.14
N THR A 383 -1.65 -23.05 -5.10
CA THR A 383 -0.28 -22.67 -4.75
C THR A 383 0.73 -23.30 -5.72
N VAL A 384 1.73 -22.52 -6.11
CA VAL A 384 2.88 -22.99 -6.91
C VAL A 384 4.18 -22.71 -6.17
N LYS A 385 5.17 -23.58 -6.36
CA LYS A 385 6.49 -23.42 -5.77
C LYS A 385 7.41 -22.68 -6.74
N PRO A 386 8.05 -21.57 -6.33
CA PRO A 386 9.07 -20.93 -7.15
C PRO A 386 10.27 -21.87 -7.35
N VAL A 387 10.88 -21.80 -8.53
CA VAL A 387 12.10 -22.55 -8.85
C VAL A 387 13.29 -21.61 -8.69
N LEU A 388 14.25 -22.03 -7.85
CA LEU A 388 15.48 -21.29 -7.57
C LEU A 388 16.23 -20.98 -8.87
N ASN A 389 16.57 -19.71 -9.07
CA ASN A 389 17.39 -19.25 -10.20
C ASN A 389 18.56 -18.43 -9.68
N LEU A 390 19.71 -19.07 -9.49
CA LEU A 390 20.91 -18.40 -9.01
C LEU A 390 21.60 -17.61 -10.13
N PRO A 391 22.01 -16.35 -9.86
CA PRO A 391 22.95 -15.62 -10.69
C PRO A 391 24.19 -16.45 -11.04
N SER A 392 24.74 -16.27 -12.25
CA SER A 392 25.91 -17.03 -12.73
C SER A 392 27.11 -16.96 -11.80
N GLN A 393 27.32 -15.83 -11.14
CA GLN A 393 28.38 -15.59 -10.14
C GLN A 393 28.32 -16.49 -8.89
N PHE A 394 27.17 -17.10 -8.64
CA PHE A 394 26.90 -17.98 -7.49
C PHE A 394 26.80 -19.45 -7.88
N LYS A 395 26.80 -19.77 -9.17
CA LYS A 395 26.84 -21.16 -9.61
C LYS A 395 28.11 -21.81 -9.06
N ASP A 396 27.95 -23.03 -8.55
CA ASP A 396 29.01 -23.89 -8.03
C ASP A 396 29.69 -23.39 -6.73
N LYS A 397 29.10 -22.41 -6.04
CA LYS A 397 29.58 -21.94 -4.73
C LYS A 397 28.67 -22.45 -3.61
N GLU A 398 29.29 -22.85 -2.51
CA GLU A 398 28.57 -23.10 -1.26
C GLU A 398 28.15 -21.75 -0.67
N LEU A 399 26.84 -21.48 -0.72
CA LEU A 399 26.26 -20.25 -0.19
C LEU A 399 25.59 -20.49 1.16
N PRO A 400 25.67 -19.52 2.10
CA PRO A 400 24.86 -19.54 3.30
C PRO A 400 23.37 -19.65 2.98
N GLU A 401 22.68 -20.50 3.75
CA GLU A 401 21.24 -20.75 3.62
C GLU A 401 20.39 -19.48 3.67
N GLN A 402 20.81 -18.49 4.47
CA GLN A 402 20.16 -17.20 4.59
C GLN A 402 20.13 -16.41 3.26
N ILE A 403 21.18 -16.52 2.46
CA ILE A 403 21.25 -15.91 1.12
C ILE A 403 20.38 -16.72 0.14
N LEU A 404 20.45 -18.05 0.20
CA LEU A 404 19.66 -18.92 -0.67
C LEU A 404 18.15 -18.73 -0.47
N ASN A 405 17.69 -18.56 0.77
CA ASN A 405 16.29 -18.31 1.12
C ASN A 405 15.67 -17.12 0.36
N TYR A 406 16.46 -16.06 0.15
CA TYR A 406 16.02 -14.93 -0.67
C TYR A 406 15.79 -15.36 -2.11
N TYR A 407 16.78 -15.97 -2.77
CA TYR A 407 16.70 -16.36 -4.18
C TYR A 407 15.74 -17.52 -4.46
N ARG A 408 15.40 -18.34 -3.45
CA ARG A 408 14.35 -19.36 -3.58
C ARG A 408 12.98 -18.72 -3.81
N THR A 409 12.75 -17.52 -3.30
CA THR A 409 11.43 -16.86 -3.33
C THR A 409 11.42 -15.50 -4.05
N ASN A 410 12.59 -15.01 -4.46
CA ASN A 410 12.81 -13.75 -5.16
C ASN A 410 13.78 -13.95 -6.33
N GLU A 411 13.74 -13.05 -7.31
CA GLU A 411 14.46 -13.17 -8.58
C GLU A 411 14.02 -14.42 -9.40
N VAL A 412 12.76 -14.82 -9.23
CA VAL A 412 12.19 -16.04 -9.83
C VAL A 412 11.22 -15.72 -10.96
N GLU A 413 11.28 -16.51 -12.04
CA GLU A 413 10.36 -16.46 -13.19
C GLU A 413 9.75 -17.83 -13.53
N LYS A 414 10.23 -18.88 -12.88
CA LYS A 414 9.79 -20.26 -13.09
C LYS A 414 9.10 -20.78 -11.84
N PHE A 415 7.99 -21.49 -12.03
CA PHE A 415 7.15 -22.00 -10.96
C PHE A 415 6.71 -23.43 -11.26
N GLN A 416 6.61 -24.27 -10.24
CA GLN A 416 6.23 -25.66 -10.36
C GLN A 416 4.98 -25.97 -9.55
N TYR A 417 4.11 -26.79 -10.15
CA TYR A 417 2.99 -27.43 -9.49
C TYR A 417 3.11 -28.94 -9.67
N SER A 418 3.18 -29.67 -8.56
CA SER A 418 3.30 -31.13 -8.54
C SER A 418 1.99 -31.74 -8.09
N ARG A 419 1.41 -32.60 -8.93
CA ARG A 419 0.18 -33.35 -8.63
C ARG A 419 0.49 -34.86 -8.60
N PRO A 420 0.32 -35.55 -7.47
CA PRO A 420 0.50 -36.98 -7.42
C PRO A 420 -0.64 -37.71 -8.14
N PHE A 421 -0.30 -38.75 -8.89
CA PHE A 421 -1.24 -39.68 -9.52
C PHE A 421 -0.67 -41.09 -9.49
N ARG A 422 -1.49 -42.11 -9.78
CA ARG A 422 -1.06 -43.51 -9.75
C ARG A 422 -1.09 -44.13 -11.13
N LYS A 423 -0.05 -44.89 -11.47
CA LYS A 423 -0.03 -45.81 -12.61
C LYS A 423 0.04 -47.24 -12.08
N GLY A 424 -0.99 -48.03 -12.32
CA GLY A 424 -1.09 -49.43 -11.85
C GLY A 424 -2.00 -49.63 -10.63
N ALA A 425 -2.03 -50.88 -10.14
CA ALA A 425 -2.82 -51.26 -8.97
C ALA A 425 -2.19 -50.73 -7.67
N LYS A 426 -3.01 -50.30 -6.72
CA LYS A 426 -2.54 -49.80 -5.43
C LYS A 426 -1.95 -50.96 -4.62
N ASP A 427 -0.65 -50.89 -4.34
CA ASP A 427 0.00 -51.73 -3.35
C ASP A 427 -0.37 -51.23 -1.94
N PRO A 428 -1.03 -52.05 -1.08
CA PRO A 428 -1.36 -51.69 0.28
C PRO A 428 -0.14 -51.49 1.18
N ASP A 429 0.96 -52.18 0.89
CA ASP A 429 2.17 -52.20 1.71
C ASP A 429 3.20 -51.12 1.28
N ASN A 430 3.18 -50.73 0.00
CA ASN A 430 4.05 -49.67 -0.53
C ASN A 430 3.30 -48.72 -1.49
N GLU A 431 2.64 -47.71 -0.93
CA GLU A 431 1.91 -46.75 -1.76
C GLU A 431 2.79 -45.86 -2.66
N PHE A 432 4.09 -45.80 -2.38
CA PHE A 432 5.06 -44.98 -3.11
C PHE A 432 5.50 -45.65 -4.41
N ALA A 433 5.56 -46.97 -4.47
CA ALA A 433 6.03 -47.73 -5.64
C ALA A 433 5.23 -47.45 -6.93
N THR A 434 3.96 -47.04 -6.79
CA THR A 434 3.08 -46.73 -7.93
C THR A 434 2.71 -45.25 -8.01
N MET A 435 3.31 -44.39 -7.18
CA MET A 435 3.02 -42.97 -7.09
C MET A 435 3.90 -42.17 -8.05
N TRP A 436 3.29 -41.73 -9.15
CA TRP A 436 3.90 -40.82 -10.11
C TRP A 436 3.55 -39.38 -9.77
N ILE A 437 4.37 -38.42 -10.21
CA ILE A 437 4.05 -36.99 -10.09
C ILE A 437 3.93 -36.39 -11.48
N GLU A 438 2.81 -35.73 -11.74
CA GLU A 438 2.66 -34.83 -12.87
C GLU A 438 3.14 -33.45 -12.43
N ARG A 439 4.29 -33.00 -12.95
CA ARG A 439 4.85 -31.69 -12.64
C ARG A 439 4.62 -30.75 -13.80
N THR A 440 3.86 -29.69 -13.53
CA THR A 440 3.67 -28.59 -14.47
C THR A 440 4.62 -27.45 -14.12
N THR A 441 5.46 -27.04 -15.07
CA THR A 441 6.34 -25.89 -14.95
C THR A 441 5.74 -24.72 -15.73
N TYR A 442 5.56 -23.59 -15.05
CA TYR A 442 5.08 -22.32 -15.59
C TYR A 442 6.23 -21.34 -15.67
N ILE A 443 6.35 -20.61 -16.78
CA ILE A 443 7.31 -19.51 -16.94
C ILE A 443 6.53 -18.22 -17.16
N THR A 444 6.80 -17.21 -16.34
CA THR A 444 6.15 -15.90 -16.42
C THR A 444 6.85 -14.95 -17.37
N ALA A 445 6.13 -13.92 -17.81
CA ALA A 445 6.66 -12.86 -18.68
C ALA A 445 7.82 -12.07 -18.05
N TYR A 446 7.80 -11.90 -16.73
CA TYR A 446 8.79 -11.16 -15.96
C TYR A 446 9.09 -11.88 -14.64
N ARG A 447 10.22 -11.52 -14.02
CA ARG A 447 10.64 -12.02 -12.70
C ARG A 447 9.85 -11.38 -11.57
N PHE A 448 9.79 -12.09 -10.45
CA PHE A 448 9.27 -11.59 -9.18
C PHE A 448 10.40 -11.38 -8.16
N PRO A 449 10.37 -10.31 -7.36
CA PRO A 449 9.44 -9.19 -7.44
C PRO A 449 9.65 -8.39 -8.75
N GLY A 450 8.58 -7.76 -9.24
CA GLY A 450 8.60 -6.96 -10.47
C GLY A 450 7.61 -5.79 -10.39
N ILE A 451 7.36 -5.13 -11.51
CA ILE A 451 6.47 -3.95 -11.60
C ILE A 451 5.06 -4.26 -11.07
N LEU A 452 4.57 -5.48 -11.27
CA LEU A 452 3.29 -5.96 -10.76
C LEU A 452 3.49 -7.16 -9.84
N LYS A 453 2.51 -7.39 -8.95
CA LYS A 453 2.44 -8.61 -8.14
C LYS A 453 1.90 -9.81 -8.91
N TRP A 454 1.62 -9.69 -10.20
CA TRP A 454 1.21 -10.82 -11.02
C TRP A 454 1.65 -10.64 -12.46
N PHE A 455 2.00 -11.77 -13.08
CA PHE A 455 2.42 -11.81 -14.48
C PHE A 455 1.79 -12.99 -15.20
N GLU A 456 1.47 -12.78 -16.47
CA GLU A 456 0.95 -13.81 -17.36
C GLU A 456 1.99 -14.92 -17.54
N VAL A 457 1.53 -16.17 -17.53
CA VAL A 457 2.33 -17.34 -17.91
C VAL A 457 2.51 -17.32 -19.43
N LYS A 458 3.77 -17.30 -19.89
CA LYS A 458 4.12 -17.32 -21.32
C LYS A 458 4.33 -18.72 -21.87
N SER A 459 4.86 -19.61 -21.06
CA SER A 459 5.03 -21.01 -21.45
C SER A 459 4.69 -21.94 -20.29
N MET A 460 4.16 -23.10 -20.65
CA MET A 460 3.79 -24.17 -19.74
C MET A 460 4.34 -25.48 -20.32
N SER A 461 5.03 -26.25 -19.48
CA SER A 461 5.48 -27.60 -19.81
C SER A 461 5.01 -28.57 -18.74
N VAL A 462 4.72 -29.80 -19.13
CA VAL A 462 4.30 -30.87 -18.22
C VAL A 462 5.26 -32.03 -18.38
N GLU A 463 5.74 -32.55 -17.27
CA GLU A 463 6.59 -33.73 -17.20
C GLU A 463 6.03 -34.72 -16.18
N GLU A 464 6.26 -36.01 -16.42
CA GLU A 464 5.91 -37.07 -15.48
C GLU A 464 7.18 -37.54 -14.77
N ILE A 465 7.15 -37.55 -13.46
CA ILE A 465 8.25 -37.95 -12.60
C ILE A 465 7.94 -39.34 -12.06
N SER A 466 8.90 -40.25 -12.21
CA SER A 466 8.74 -41.63 -11.77
C SER A 466 8.73 -41.74 -10.24
N PRO A 467 8.18 -42.85 -9.69
CA PRO A 467 8.28 -43.16 -8.26
C PRO A 467 9.71 -43.07 -7.72
N LEU A 468 10.70 -43.54 -8.49
CA LEU A 468 12.10 -43.53 -8.11
C LEU A 468 12.66 -42.10 -8.08
N ASP A 469 12.42 -41.32 -9.13
CA ASP A 469 12.89 -39.92 -9.19
C ASP A 469 12.24 -39.08 -8.07
N ASN A 470 10.96 -39.32 -7.78
CA ASN A 470 10.27 -38.69 -6.66
C ASN A 470 10.89 -39.09 -5.30
N ALA A 471 11.29 -40.35 -5.13
CA ALA A 471 11.99 -40.80 -3.94
C ALA A 471 13.35 -40.12 -3.78
N ILE A 472 14.11 -39.97 -4.89
CA ILE A 472 15.39 -39.25 -4.91
C ILE A 472 15.19 -37.80 -4.47
N GLU A 473 14.27 -37.07 -5.12
CA GLU A 473 13.99 -35.67 -4.75
C GLU A 473 13.54 -35.53 -3.29
N THR A 474 12.73 -36.47 -2.80
CA THR A 474 12.25 -36.46 -1.41
C THR A 474 13.41 -36.66 -0.43
N MET A 475 14.36 -37.54 -0.74
CA MET A 475 15.56 -37.75 0.07
C MET A 475 16.53 -36.57 0.01
N GLU A 476 16.76 -36.00 -1.17
CA GLU A 476 17.59 -34.81 -1.34
C GLU A 476 17.04 -33.63 -0.53
N LEU A 477 15.73 -33.37 -0.61
CA LEU A 477 15.07 -32.32 0.16
C LEU A 477 15.13 -32.58 1.67
N ALA A 478 15.00 -33.83 2.11
CA ALA A 478 15.13 -34.17 3.53
C ALA A 478 16.57 -33.96 4.03
N ASN A 479 17.56 -34.34 3.23
CA ASN A 479 18.97 -34.16 3.52
C ASN A 479 19.37 -32.68 3.55
N GLU A 480 18.89 -31.88 2.59
CA GLU A 480 19.12 -30.43 2.55
C GLU A 480 18.55 -29.78 3.81
N LYS A 481 17.28 -30.07 4.16
CA LYS A 481 16.65 -29.55 5.38
C LYS A 481 17.42 -29.93 6.65
N LEU A 482 17.86 -31.18 6.75
CA LEU A 482 18.64 -31.65 7.90
C LEU A 482 19.99 -30.91 7.98
N SER A 483 20.70 -30.81 6.86
CA SER A 483 21.97 -30.07 6.75
C SER A 483 21.79 -28.63 7.23
N ASN A 484 20.71 -27.96 6.80
CA ASN A 484 20.44 -26.58 7.16
C ASN A 484 20.15 -26.41 8.66
N LEU A 485 19.37 -27.32 9.26
CA LEU A 485 19.11 -27.30 10.71
C LEU A 485 20.40 -27.54 11.53
N VAL A 486 21.27 -28.44 11.05
CA VAL A 486 22.58 -28.69 11.69
C VAL A 486 23.48 -27.47 11.60
N GLN A 487 23.57 -26.83 10.43
CA GLN A 487 24.35 -25.61 10.24
C GLN A 487 23.83 -24.46 11.12
N GLN A 488 22.51 -24.25 11.18
CA GLN A 488 21.90 -23.24 12.04
C GLN A 488 22.24 -23.44 13.51
N GLN A 489 22.08 -24.66 14.03
CA GLN A 489 22.43 -24.98 15.42
C GLN A 489 23.95 -24.86 15.69
N GLY A 490 24.77 -25.14 14.67
CA GLY A 490 26.22 -24.98 14.72
C GLY A 490 26.65 -23.51 14.80
N CYS A 491 25.98 -22.63 14.05
CA CYS A 491 26.22 -21.18 14.03
C CYS A 491 25.67 -20.48 15.28
N ASP A 492 24.48 -20.85 15.74
CA ASP A 492 23.84 -20.26 16.91
C ASP A 492 23.29 -21.34 17.86
N ARG A 493 24.01 -21.53 18.97
CA ARG A 493 23.65 -22.51 20.01
C ARG A 493 22.51 -22.06 20.91
N SER A 494 22.06 -20.81 20.81
CA SER A 494 20.91 -20.31 21.57
C SER A 494 19.57 -20.74 20.99
N LEU A 495 19.56 -21.20 19.72
CA LEU A 495 18.35 -21.66 19.04
C LEU A 495 17.75 -22.90 19.72
N PRO A 496 16.41 -23.01 19.78
CA PRO A 496 15.74 -24.19 20.31
C PRO A 496 16.12 -25.45 19.53
N VAL A 497 16.54 -26.50 20.25
CA VAL A 497 16.97 -27.78 19.63
C VAL A 497 15.79 -28.59 19.06
N HIS A 498 14.55 -28.27 19.46
CA HIS A 498 13.35 -29.03 19.13
C HIS A 498 13.14 -29.30 17.62
N PRO A 499 13.28 -28.32 16.70
CA PRO A 499 13.12 -28.58 15.27
C PRO A 499 14.12 -29.61 14.72
N LEU A 500 15.37 -29.54 15.17
CA LEU A 500 16.41 -30.49 14.78
C LEU A 500 16.12 -31.89 15.34
N SER A 501 15.76 -31.99 16.62
CA SER A 501 15.36 -33.27 17.24
C SER A 501 14.17 -33.91 16.54
N MET A 502 13.17 -33.12 16.17
CA MET A 502 11.96 -33.60 15.48
C MET A 502 12.29 -34.11 14.07
N MET A 503 13.14 -33.40 13.31
CA MET A 503 13.58 -33.82 11.98
C MET A 503 14.43 -35.10 12.05
N LEU A 504 15.37 -35.17 12.99
CA LEU A 504 16.21 -36.36 13.20
C LEU A 504 15.36 -37.59 13.53
N ASN A 505 14.41 -37.44 14.46
CA ASN A 505 13.52 -38.55 14.83
C ASN A 505 12.67 -39.00 13.63
N GLY A 506 12.11 -38.05 12.87
CA GLY A 506 11.27 -38.37 11.70
C GLY A 506 12.01 -39.07 10.55
N ILE A 507 13.33 -38.85 10.41
CA ILE A 507 14.16 -39.52 9.39
C ILE A 507 14.65 -40.89 9.90
N VAL A 508 15.13 -40.96 11.14
CA VAL A 508 15.80 -42.15 11.69
C VAL A 508 14.81 -43.21 12.16
N ASP A 509 13.67 -42.80 12.74
CA ASP A 509 12.61 -43.69 13.20
C ASP A 509 11.25 -43.32 12.57
N PRO A 510 11.05 -43.60 11.27
CA PRO A 510 9.88 -43.19 10.51
C PRO A 510 8.64 -44.03 10.82
N ALA A 511 8.06 -43.84 12.01
CA ALA A 511 6.98 -44.67 12.56
C ALA A 511 5.66 -44.70 11.75
N VAL A 512 5.42 -43.72 10.87
CA VAL A 512 4.13 -43.56 10.15
C VAL A 512 4.23 -43.90 8.67
N MET A 513 5.29 -43.44 7.99
CA MET A 513 5.41 -43.51 6.52
C MET A 513 6.37 -44.60 6.02
N GLY A 514 6.97 -45.40 6.92
CA GLY A 514 7.93 -46.47 6.60
C GLY A 514 9.31 -46.00 6.09
N GLY A 515 9.45 -44.70 5.77
CA GLY A 515 10.71 -44.04 5.45
C GLY A 515 11.47 -44.65 4.27
N PHE A 516 12.79 -44.66 4.35
CA PHE A 516 13.66 -45.13 3.26
C PHE A 516 13.49 -46.63 2.95
N SER A 517 13.02 -47.44 3.90
CA SER A 517 12.73 -48.86 3.66
C SER A 517 11.61 -49.10 2.65
N ASN A 518 10.73 -48.12 2.43
CA ASN A 518 9.75 -48.18 1.34
C ASN A 518 10.39 -47.89 -0.01
N TYR A 519 11.45 -47.06 -0.06
CA TYR A 519 12.20 -46.80 -1.29
C TYR A 519 13.11 -47.96 -1.69
N GLU A 520 13.65 -48.72 -0.75
CA GLU A 520 14.42 -49.95 -1.01
C GLU A 520 13.59 -51.05 -1.71
N LYS A 521 12.26 -50.96 -1.61
CA LYS A 521 11.29 -51.92 -2.16
C LYS A 521 10.66 -51.44 -3.48
N ILE A 522 11.08 -50.28 -4.01
CA ILE A 522 10.74 -49.76 -5.35
C ILE A 522 11.78 -50.30 -6.32
#